data_AF-A0A6L7KEX1-F1
#
_entry.id   AF-A0A6L7KEX1-F1
#
_cell.length_a   1.000
_cell.length_b   1.000
_cell.length_c   1.000
_cell.angle_alpha   90.00
_cell.angle_beta   90.00
_cell.angle_gamma   90.00
#
_symmetry.space_group_name_H-M   'P 1'
#
loop_
_entity.id
_entity.type
_entity.pdbx_description
1 polymer ?
#
loop_
_entity_poly.entity_id
_entity_poly.type
_entity_poly.pdbx_seq_one_letter_code
_entity_poly.pdbx_strand_id
1 'polypeptide(L)'
;AVSALDVSVQAQVLNLLMELQAELGISMLFISHDMAVVERVSHMVAVMYLGRIVEIGPRSAVFEDPRHEYTKSLLAAVPVADPAQRKSDKDLNFKPIPSPIYPIGHEPGPSAYDEVASGHFVLAS
;
A
#
# COMPACT_ATOMS: atom_id res chain seq x y z
N ALA A 1 1.96 -13.94 -8.02
CA ALA A 1 3.13 -14.59 -7.41
C ALA A 1 4.40 -14.00 -8.01
N VAL A 2 4.98 -12.98 -7.38
CA VAL A 2 6.30 -12.40 -7.72
C VAL A 2 7.37 -12.85 -6.70
N SER A 3 6.99 -13.74 -5.77
CA SER A 3 7.78 -14.14 -4.59
C SER A 3 9.00 -15.04 -4.87
N ALA A 4 9.32 -15.32 -6.14
CA ALA A 4 10.39 -16.26 -6.52
C ALA A 4 11.37 -15.69 -7.55
N LEU A 5 11.28 -14.39 -7.85
CA LEU A 5 12.22 -13.71 -8.73
C LEU A 5 13.31 -13.05 -7.88
N ASP A 6 14.58 -13.17 -8.28
CA ASP A 6 15.68 -12.44 -7.65
C ASP A 6 15.34 -10.93 -7.65
N VAL A 7 15.64 -10.23 -6.54
CA VAL A 7 15.40 -8.80 -6.34
C VAL A 7 15.98 -7.98 -7.51
N SER A 8 17.09 -8.46 -8.07
CA SER A 8 17.74 -7.87 -9.25
C SER A 8 16.86 -7.93 -10.51
N VAL A 9 16.21 -9.06 -10.77
CA VAL A 9 15.36 -9.27 -11.95
C VAL A 9 14.01 -8.59 -11.77
N GLN A 10 13.46 -8.57 -10.55
CA GLN A 10 12.23 -7.81 -10.26
C GLN A 10 12.41 -6.32 -10.57
N ALA A 11 13.55 -5.73 -10.18
CA ALA A 11 13.86 -4.35 -10.49
C ALA A 11 13.99 -4.09 -12.01
N GLN A 12 14.57 -5.02 -12.77
CA GLN A 12 14.69 -4.91 -14.22
C GLN A 12 13.32 -4.93 -14.92
N VAL A 13 12.44 -5.85 -14.52
CA VAL A 13 11.07 -5.93 -15.08
C VAL A 13 10.28 -4.66 -14.75
N LEU A 14 10.36 -4.17 -13.52
CA LEU A 14 9.66 -2.94 -13.13
C LEU A 14 10.16 -1.71 -13.90
N ASN A 15 11.47 -1.59 -14.11
CA ASN A 15 12.04 -0.50 -14.92
C ASN A 15 11.52 -0.55 -16.36
N LEU A 16 11.52 -1.73 -16.97
CA LEU A 16 10.97 -1.91 -18.32
C LEU A 16 9.50 -1.52 -18.39
N LEU A 17 8.70 -1.93 -17.40
CA LEU A 17 7.28 -1.54 -17.34
C LEU A 17 7.09 -0.03 -17.22
N MET A 18 7.93 0.66 -16.44
CA MET A 18 7.91 2.11 -16.32
C MET A 18 8.31 2.81 -17.63
N GLU A 19 9.33 2.32 -18.32
CA GLU A 19 9.74 2.82 -19.64
C GLU A 19 8.60 2.69 -20.65
N LEU A 20 7.99 1.50 -20.75
CA LEU A 20 6.85 1.26 -21.62
C LEU A 20 5.63 2.13 -21.26
N GLN A 21 5.41 2.37 -19.97
CA GLN A 21 4.35 3.25 -19.50
C GLN A 21 4.53 4.68 -19.99
N ALA A 22 5.76 5.19 -19.94
CA ALA A 22 6.11 6.52 -20.41
C ALA A 22 6.08 6.63 -21.94
N GLU A 23 6.60 5.63 -22.66
CA GLU A 23 6.64 5.62 -24.13
C GLU A 23 5.25 5.49 -24.76
N LEU A 24 4.39 4.64 -24.19
CA LEU A 24 3.06 4.35 -24.74
C LEU A 24 1.95 5.23 -24.15
N GLY A 25 2.24 5.97 -23.07
CA GLY A 25 1.25 6.82 -22.39
C GLY A 25 0.11 6.03 -21.74
N ILE A 26 0.37 4.79 -21.31
CA ILE A 26 -0.66 3.90 -20.75
C ILE A 26 -0.86 4.13 -19.24
N SER A 27 -2.06 3.78 -18.76
CA SER A 27 -2.34 3.70 -17.33
C SER A 27 -2.02 2.30 -16.81
N MET A 28 -1.40 2.21 -15.62
CA MET A 28 -1.05 0.95 -14.99
C MET A 28 -1.60 0.88 -13.57
N LEU A 29 -2.17 -0.28 -13.22
CA LEU A 29 -2.55 -0.64 -11.86
C LEU A 29 -1.60 -1.72 -11.35
N PHE A 30 -0.92 -1.41 -10.24
CA PHE A 30 0.01 -2.34 -9.60
C PHE A 30 -0.52 -2.76 -8.22
N ILE A 31 -0.50 -4.06 -7.93
CA ILE A 31 -0.98 -4.64 -6.66
C ILE A 31 0.17 -5.42 -6.03
N SER A 32 0.62 -4.99 -4.85
CA SER A 32 1.71 -5.62 -4.12
C SER A 32 1.53 -5.48 -2.61
N HIS A 33 2.16 -6.39 -1.88
CA HIS A 33 2.30 -6.32 -0.42
C HIS A 33 3.64 -5.69 0.00
N ASP A 34 4.59 -5.55 -0.94
CA ASP A 34 5.89 -4.92 -0.71
C ASP A 34 5.77 -3.41 -0.89
N MET A 35 5.85 -2.68 0.22
CA MET A 35 5.74 -1.23 0.24
C MET A 35 6.91 -0.52 -0.46
N ALA A 36 8.12 -1.06 -0.41
CA ALA A 36 9.28 -0.46 -1.07
C ALA A 36 9.13 -0.48 -2.60
N VAL A 37 8.54 -1.55 -3.12
CA VAL A 37 8.20 -1.63 -4.55
C VAL A 37 7.10 -0.64 -4.90
N VAL A 38 6.02 -0.58 -4.13
CA VAL A 38 4.89 0.34 -4.36
C VAL A 38 5.36 1.79 -4.37
N GLU A 39 6.22 2.17 -3.41
CA GLU A 39 6.81 3.50 -3.32
C GLU A 39 7.62 3.85 -4.57
N ARG A 40 8.36 2.91 -5.14
CA ARG A 40 9.19 3.20 -6.31
C ARG A 40 8.37 3.41 -7.59
N VAL A 41 7.28 2.66 -7.76
CA VAL A 41 6.63 2.51 -9.08
C VAL A 41 5.32 3.27 -9.22
N SER A 42 4.70 3.70 -8.12
CA SER A 42 3.34 4.23 -8.12
C SER A 42 3.30 5.74 -7.91
N HIS A 43 2.51 6.44 -8.71
CA HIS A 43 2.24 7.88 -8.53
C HIS A 43 1.20 8.10 -7.41
N MET A 44 0.16 7.27 -7.42
CA MET A 44 -0.94 7.23 -6.44
C MET A 44 -0.91 5.88 -5.74
N VAL A 45 -1.24 5.89 -4.45
CA VAL A 45 -1.22 4.68 -3.61
C VAL A 45 -2.58 4.55 -2.95
N ALA A 46 -3.15 3.35 -3.03
CA ALA A 46 -4.37 2.98 -2.33
C ALA A 46 -4.08 1.81 -1.39
N VAL A 47 -4.43 1.95 -0.12
CA VAL A 47 -4.30 0.90 0.90
C VAL A 47 -5.64 0.23 1.09
N MET A 48 -5.67 -1.09 0.93
CA MET A 48 -6.86 -1.89 1.12
C MET A 48 -6.82 -2.67 2.43
N TYR A 49 -7.93 -2.68 3.15
CA TYR A 49 -8.14 -3.51 4.33
C TYR A 49 -9.54 -4.13 4.30
N LEU A 50 -9.63 -5.45 4.47
CA LEU A 50 -10.89 -6.22 4.48
C LEU A 50 -11.81 -5.94 3.29
N GLY A 51 -11.21 -5.77 2.10
CA GLY A 51 -11.94 -5.51 0.85
C GLY A 51 -12.36 -4.05 0.64
N ARG A 52 -11.91 -3.12 1.49
CA ARG A 52 -12.19 -1.68 1.36
C ARG A 52 -10.91 -0.89 1.18
N ILE A 53 -10.93 0.12 0.31
CA ILE A 53 -9.87 1.12 0.30
C ILE A 53 -10.04 1.96 1.55
N VAL A 54 -9.06 1.89 2.45
CA VAL A 54 -9.07 2.63 3.72
C VAL A 54 -8.35 3.96 3.61
N GLU A 55 -7.45 4.09 2.65
CA GLU A 55 -6.68 5.30 2.41
C GLU A 55 -6.21 5.33 0.95
N ILE A 56 -6.30 6.48 0.29
CA ILE A 56 -5.82 6.69 -1.08
C ILE A 56 -5.28 8.10 -1.25
N GLY A 57 -4.13 8.26 -1.89
CA GLY A 57 -3.58 9.58 -2.14
C GLY A 57 -2.29 9.56 -2.97
N PRO A 58 -1.67 10.73 -3.18
CA PRO A 58 -0.32 10.80 -3.72
C PRO A 58 0.61 9.93 -2.91
N ARG A 59 1.56 9.27 -3.57
CA ARG A 59 2.53 8.39 -2.91
C ARG A 59 3.18 9.05 -1.68
N SER A 60 3.67 10.28 -1.82
CA SER A 60 4.32 11.00 -0.71
C SER A 60 3.38 11.19 0.48
N ALA A 61 2.12 11.56 0.25
CA ALA A 61 1.15 11.77 1.32
C ALA A 61 0.88 10.48 2.12
N VAL A 62 0.69 9.35 1.42
CA VAL A 62 0.41 8.06 2.06
C VAL A 62 1.62 7.51 2.82
N PHE A 63 2.85 7.70 2.30
CA PHE A 63 4.07 7.17 2.93
C PHE A 63 4.65 8.06 4.03
N GLU A 64 4.58 9.39 3.88
CA GLU A 64 5.18 10.34 4.82
C GLU A 64 4.19 10.77 5.93
N ASP A 65 2.90 10.86 5.61
CA ASP A 65 1.85 11.29 6.54
C ASP A 65 0.61 10.36 6.50
N PRO A 66 0.78 9.06 6.78
CA PRO A 66 -0.32 8.10 6.78
C PRO A 66 -1.36 8.46 7.84
N ARG A 67 -2.63 8.52 7.44
CA ARG A 67 -3.72 8.93 8.33
C ARG A 67 -4.51 7.77 8.92
N HIS A 68 -4.73 6.71 8.16
CA HIS A 68 -5.49 5.55 8.64
C HIS A 68 -4.61 4.66 9.55
N GLU A 69 -5.17 4.20 10.68
CA GLU A 69 -4.43 3.39 11.67
C GLU A 69 -3.84 2.09 11.08
N TYR A 70 -4.56 1.47 10.15
CA TYR A 70 -4.05 0.30 9.44
C TYR A 70 -2.83 0.64 8.54
N THR A 71 -2.87 1.77 7.83
CA THR A 71 -1.75 2.22 7.00
C THR A 71 -0.53 2.52 7.85
N LYS A 72 -0.70 3.20 8.99
CA LYS A 72 0.37 3.44 9.97
C LYS A 72 1.00 2.13 10.44
N SER A 73 0.17 1.14 10.77
CA SER A 73 0.63 -0.18 11.22
C SER A 73 1.39 -0.92 10.12
N LEU A 74 0.93 -0.84 8.86
CA LEU A 74 1.58 -1.45 7.70
C LEU A 74 2.95 -0.83 7.45
N LEU A 75 3.04 0.50 7.44
CA LEU A 75 4.31 1.23 7.23
C LEU A 75 5.29 1.05 8.40
N ALA A 76 4.78 0.94 9.63
CA ALA A 76 5.63 0.68 10.79
C ALA A 76 6.37 -0.67 10.70
N ALA A 77 5.79 -1.65 10.00
CA ALA A 77 6.35 -2.98 9.75
C ALA A 77 7.36 -3.04 8.60
N VAL A 78 7.50 -1.97 7.80
CA VAL A 78 8.47 -1.92 6.71
C VAL A 78 9.88 -1.85 7.30
N PRO A 79 10.80 -2.76 6.92
CA PRO A 79 12.17 -2.76 7.43
C PRO A 79 12.91 -1.46 7.08
N VAL A 80 13.57 -0.86 8.07
CA VAL A 80 14.47 0.27 7.84
C VAL A 80 15.81 -0.27 7.31
N ALA A 81 16.32 0.30 6.22
CA ALA A 81 17.57 -0.15 5.59
C ALA A 81 18.81 0.08 6.48
N ASP A 82 18.75 1.07 7.37
CA ASP A 82 19.82 1.40 8.32
C ASP A 82 19.91 0.34 9.44
N PRO A 83 21.01 -0.42 9.54
CA PRO A 83 21.19 -1.43 10.59
C PRO A 83 21.14 -0.86 12.01
N ALA A 84 21.46 0.44 12.19
CA ALA A 84 21.43 1.11 13.48
C ALA A 84 20.01 1.47 13.95
N GLN A 85 19.02 1.45 13.04
CA GLN A 85 17.62 1.78 13.30
C GLN A 85 16.70 0.55 13.23
N ARG A 86 17.25 -0.66 13.35
CA ARG A 86 16.45 -1.89 13.39
C ARG A 86 15.44 -1.82 14.55
N LYS A 87 14.17 -1.64 14.20
CA LYS A 87 13.05 -1.72 15.14
C LYS A 87 12.99 -3.13 15.73
N SER A 88 12.66 -3.22 17.01
CA SER A 88 12.54 -4.51 17.68
C SER A 88 11.18 -5.14 17.36
N ASP A 89 11.10 -6.47 17.24
CA ASP A 89 9.82 -7.18 17.02
C ASP A 89 8.74 -6.83 18.08
N LYS A 90 9.16 -6.34 19.25
CA LYS A 90 8.26 -5.91 20.34
C LYS A 90 7.45 -4.66 20.00
N ASP A 91 7.87 -3.87 19.01
CA ASP A 91 7.19 -2.63 18.60
C ASP A 91 6.06 -2.92 17.59
N LEU A 92 5.98 -4.14 17.06
CA LEU A 92 4.99 -4.56 16.05
C LEU A 92 3.79 -5.21 16.75
N ASN A 93 2.81 -4.40 17.17
CA ASN A 93 1.56 -4.92 17.74
C ASN A 93 0.58 -5.36 16.63
N PHE A 94 0.91 -6.44 15.93
CA PHE A 94 0.08 -6.97 14.84
C PHE A 94 -1.16 -7.66 15.41
N LYS A 95 -2.31 -6.99 15.37
CA LYS A 95 -3.59 -7.65 15.64
C LYS A 95 -3.88 -8.66 14.51
N PRO A 96 -4.38 -9.87 14.79
CA PRO A 96 -4.76 -10.82 13.76
C PRO A 96 -5.74 -10.16 12.78
N ILE A 97 -5.45 -10.22 11.48
CA ILE A 97 -6.36 -9.72 10.45
C ILE A 97 -7.61 -10.63 10.47
N PRO A 98 -8.82 -10.10 10.66
CA PRO A 98 -10.03 -10.90 10.63
C PRO A 98 -10.30 -11.46 9.23
N SER A 99 -11.10 -12.52 9.14
CA SER A 99 -11.45 -13.12 7.86
C SER A 99 -12.20 -12.11 6.97
N PRO A 100 -11.79 -11.93 5.70
CA PRO A 100 -12.51 -11.09 4.75
C PRO A 100 -13.73 -11.80 4.14
N ILE A 101 -14.06 -13.02 4.59
CA ILE A 101 -15.21 -13.78 4.11
C ILE A 101 -16.45 -13.34 4.89
N TYR A 102 -17.37 -12.70 4.18
CA TYR A 102 -18.65 -12.27 4.72
C TYR A 102 -19.74 -13.34 4.51
N PRO A 103 -20.78 -13.40 5.36
CA PRO A 103 -21.94 -14.28 5.15
C PRO A 103 -22.66 -14.01 3.83
N ILE A 104 -23.34 -15.02 3.30
CA ILE A 104 -24.23 -14.86 2.15
C ILE A 104 -25.32 -13.84 2.52
N GLY A 105 -25.54 -12.84 1.67
CA GLY A 105 -26.47 -11.74 1.94
C GLY A 105 -25.86 -10.54 2.68
N HIS A 106 -24.54 -10.54 2.92
CA HIS A 106 -23.85 -9.35 3.40
C HIS A 106 -23.86 -8.24 2.34
N GLU A 107 -24.49 -7.12 2.67
CA GLU A 107 -24.38 -5.90 1.88
C GLU A 107 -23.33 -4.97 2.50
N PRO A 108 -22.24 -4.65 1.79
CA PRO A 108 -21.27 -3.70 2.29
C PRO A 108 -21.90 -2.31 2.33
N GLY A 109 -21.82 -1.65 3.49
CA GLY A 109 -22.17 -0.23 3.60
C GLY A 109 -21.31 0.65 2.65
N PRO A 110 -21.80 1.83 2.26
CA PRO A 110 -21.09 2.72 1.35
C PRO A 110 -19.75 3.17 1.94
N SER A 111 -18.73 3.30 1.09
CA SER A 111 -17.46 3.90 1.49
C SER A 111 -17.57 5.41 1.43
N ALA A 112 -17.68 6.06 2.59
CA ALA A 112 -17.55 7.51 2.72
C ALA A 112 -16.08 7.85 3.01
N TYR A 113 -15.57 8.95 2.44
CA TYR A 113 -14.18 9.34 2.59
C TYR A 113 -14.07 10.80 3.04
N ASP A 114 -13.12 11.04 3.95
CA ASP A 114 -12.68 12.37 4.35
C ASP A 114 -11.44 12.76 3.54
N GLU A 115 -11.45 13.95 2.93
CA GLU A 115 -10.25 14.51 2.29
C GLU A 115 -9.39 15.20 3.35
N VAL A 116 -8.27 14.57 3.71
CA VAL A 116 -7.37 15.03 4.78
C VAL A 116 -6.29 16.00 4.27
N ALA A 117 -5.99 15.93 2.97
CA ALA A 117 -5.14 16.84 2.23
C ALA A 117 -5.51 16.75 0.74
N SER A 118 -5.04 17.68 -0.09
CA SER A 118 -5.37 17.72 -1.53
C SER A 118 -5.14 16.37 -2.21
N GLY A 119 -6.23 15.71 -2.63
CA GLY A 119 -6.20 14.41 -3.30
C GLY A 119 -5.86 13.23 -2.40
N HIS A 120 -5.82 13.40 -1.08
CA HIS A 120 -5.57 12.36 -0.07
C HIS A 120 -6.84 12.11 0.74
N PHE A 121 -7.40 10.92 0.58
CA PHE A 121 -8.68 10.51 1.12
C PHE A 121 -8.51 9.34 2.09
N VAL A 122 -9.28 9.36 3.17
CA VAL A 122 -9.27 8.33 4.21
C VAL A 122 -10.71 7.86 4.43
N LEU A 123 -10.92 6.55 4.57
CA LEU A 123 -12.24 6.00 4.86
C LEU A 123 -12.75 6.56 6.20
N ALA A 124 -13.91 7.22 6.16
CA ALA A 124 -14.56 7.77 7.33
C ALA A 124 -14.94 6.62 8.29
N SER A 125 -14.76 6.86 9.59
CA SER A 125 -14.99 5.89 10.67
C SER A 125 -16.48 5.66 10.94
#